data_AF-A0A3P6QXQ1-F1
#
_entry.id   AF-A0A3P6QXQ1-F1
#
_cell.length_a   1.000
_cell.length_b   1.000
_cell.length_c   1.000
_cell.angle_alpha   90.00
_cell.angle_beta   90.00
_cell.angle_gamma   90.00
#
_symmetry.space_group_name_H-M   'P 1'
#
loop_
_entity.id
_entity.type
_entity.pdbx_description
1 polymer ?
#
loop_
_entity_poly.entity_id
_entity_poly.type
_entity_poly.pdbx_seq_one_letter_code
_entity_poly.pdbx_strand_id
1 'polypeptide(L)'
;MPFISFGMSLVATVADSLLTALVAENEQGLVLGIATSFNSLVRTFAPAIAGTILDTFGFSSFALIGSLSTTIGHVAILLFPLRETLLRKSKSE
;
A
#
# COMPACT_ATOMS: atom_id res chain seq x y z
N MET A 1 10.42 8.25 14.52
CA MET A 1 9.05 8.51 14.03
C MET A 1 8.12 7.33 14.37
N PRO A 2 7.81 7.10 15.66
CA PRO A 2 7.11 5.90 16.12
C PRO A 2 5.69 5.75 15.53
N PHE A 3 4.96 6.86 15.40
CA PHE A 3 3.60 6.85 14.83
C PHE A 3 3.56 6.43 13.35
N ILE A 4 4.56 6.84 12.56
CA ILE A 4 4.65 6.48 11.15
C ILE A 4 4.90 4.97 11.03
N SER A 5 5.83 4.42 11.81
CA SER A 5 6.11 2.99 11.83
C SER A 5 4.90 2.17 12.27
N PHE A 6 4.18 2.62 13.30
CA PHE A 6 2.95 1.98 13.76
C PHE A 6 1.87 1.98 12.67
N GLY A 7 1.57 3.14 12.07
CA GLY A 7 0.59 3.25 10.99
C GLY A 7 0.96 2.40 9.77
N MET A 8 2.22 2.44 9.33
CA MET A 8 2.71 1.62 8.23
C MET A 8 2.58 0.12 8.52
N SER A 9 2.84 -0.32 9.75
CA SER A 9 2.71 -1.73 10.12
C SER A 9 1.26 -2.22 10.03
N LEU A 10 0.29 -1.40 10.46
CA LEU A 10 -1.13 -1.72 10.33
C LEU A 10 -1.57 -1.75 8.86
N VAL A 11 -1.19 -0.73 8.08
CA VAL A 11 -1.59 -0.66 6.66
C VAL A 11 -1.01 -1.81 5.87
N ALA A 12 0.28 -2.14 6.04
CA ALA A 12 0.91 -3.24 5.32
C ALA A 12 0.28 -4.59 5.66
N THR A 13 0.09 -4.88 6.95
CA THR A 13 -0.51 -6.16 7.39
C THR A 13 -1.96 -6.32 6.93
N VAL A 14 -2.76 -5.26 7.01
CA VAL A 14 -4.15 -5.28 6.55
C VAL A 14 -4.23 -5.41 5.03
N ALA A 15 -3.38 -4.71 4.27
CA ALA A 15 -3.36 -4.79 2.81
C ALA A 15 -3.00 -6.20 2.31
N ASP A 16 -1.99 -6.84 2.90
CA ASP A 16 -1.59 -8.22 2.55
C ASP A 16 -2.68 -9.23 2.91
N SER A 17 -3.31 -9.07 4.08
CA SER A 17 -4.44 -9.90 4.49
C SER A 17 -5.64 -9.74 3.54
N LEU A 18 -5.85 -8.53 3.04
CA LEU A 18 -6.94 -8.23 2.12
C LEU A 18 -6.71 -8.82 0.72
N LEU A 19 -5.48 -8.73 0.21
CA LEU A 19 -5.08 -9.32 -1.07
C LEU A 19 -5.29 -10.84 -1.05
N THR A 20 -4.89 -11.51 0.03
CA THR A 20 -5.06 -12.96 0.16
C THR A 20 -6.52 -13.36 0.36
N ALA A 21 -7.33 -12.55 1.05
CA ALA A 21 -8.76 -12.84 1.25
C ALA A 21 -9.64 -12.63 0.01
N LEU A 22 -9.20 -11.82 -0.96
CA LEU A 22 -9.99 -11.48 -2.16
C LEU A 22 -9.64 -12.31 -3.40
N VAL A 23 -8.56 -13.08 -3.35
CA VAL A 23 -8.00 -13.81 -4.50
C VAL A 23 -8.10 -15.31 -4.25
N ALA A 24 -8.47 -16.07 -5.29
CA ALA A 24 -8.54 -17.53 -5.22
C ALA A 24 -7.17 -18.14 -4.88
N GLU A 25 -7.14 -19.26 -4.16
CA GLU A 25 -5.90 -19.87 -3.64
C GLU A 25 -4.85 -20.13 -4.73
N ASN A 26 -5.29 -20.51 -5.94
CA ASN A 26 -4.41 -20.78 -7.08
C ASN A 26 -3.72 -19.51 -7.64
N GLU A 27 -4.26 -18.32 -7.38
CA GLU A 27 -3.76 -17.04 -7.89
C GLU A 27 -3.06 -16.18 -6.83
N GLN A 28 -3.17 -16.54 -5.54
CA GLN A 28 -2.59 -15.77 -4.44
C GLN A 28 -1.08 -15.55 -4.59
N GLY A 29 -0.34 -16.59 -5.00
CA GLY A 29 1.10 -16.51 -5.21
C GLY A 29 1.50 -15.50 -6.28
N LEU A 30 0.72 -15.41 -7.37
CA LEU A 30 0.95 -14.43 -8.43
C LEU A 30 0.68 -13.01 -7.93
N VAL A 31 -0.46 -12.78 -7.28
CA VAL A 31 -0.86 -11.45 -6.80
C VAL A 31 0.11 -10.93 -5.73
N LEU A 32 0.49 -11.78 -4.76
CA LEU A 32 1.51 -11.44 -3.77
C LEU A 32 2.88 -11.20 -4.40
N GLY A 33 3.25 -11.99 -5.43
CA GLY A 33 4.47 -11.80 -6.19
C GLY A 33 4.52 -10.42 -6.88
N ILE A 34 3.42 -9.99 -7.50
CA ILE A 34 3.30 -8.66 -8.11
C ILE A 34 3.41 -7.57 -7.05
N ALA A 35 2.67 -7.68 -5.93
CA ALA A 35 2.71 -6.72 -4.84
C ALA A 35 4.14 -6.57 -4.25
N THR A 36 4.83 -7.69 -4.03
CA THR A 36 6.20 -7.70 -3.51
C THR A 36 7.20 -7.13 -4.52
N SER A 37 6.99 -7.41 -5.82
CA SER A 37 7.82 -6.85 -6.89
C SER A 37 7.68 -5.33 -6.97
N PHE A 38 6.46 -4.82 -6.85
CA PHE A 38 6.21 -3.38 -6.81
C PHE A 38 6.84 -2.73 -5.57
N ASN A 39 6.71 -3.35 -4.39
CA ASN A 39 7.35 -2.87 -3.17
C ASN A 39 8.88 -2.82 -3.32
N SER A 40 9.49 -3.84 -3.92
CA SER A 40 10.92 -3.89 -4.19
C SER A 40 11.38 -2.82 -5.19
N LEU A 41 10.57 -2.57 -6.24
CA LEU A 41 10.80 -1.49 -7.19
C LEU A 41 10.83 -0.13 -6.49
N VAL A 42 9.78 0.18 -5.72
CA VAL A 42 9.70 1.43 -4.96
C VAL A 42 10.88 1.55 -4.00
N ARG A 43 11.21 0.50 -3.25
CA ARG A 43 12.34 0.51 -2.32
C ARG A 43 13.69 0.75 -2.99
N THR A 44 13.85 0.34 -4.24
CA THR A 44 15.08 0.52 -5.02
C THR A 44 15.22 1.96 -5.54
N PHE A 45 14.14 2.54 -6.08
CA PHE A 45 14.19 3.86 -6.72
C PHE A 45 13.81 5.03 -5.81
N ALA A 46 13.05 4.79 -4.74
CA ALA A 46 12.62 5.84 -3.82
C ALA A 46 13.78 6.63 -3.21
N PRO A 47 14.93 6.06 -2.79
CA PRO A 47 16.04 6.85 -2.28
C PRO A 47 16.63 7.82 -3.32
N ALA A 48 16.74 7.40 -4.58
CA ALA A 48 17.24 8.24 -5.66
C ALA A 48 16.30 9.41 -5.94
N ILE A 49 15.00 9.12 -6.04
CA ILE A 49 13.95 10.15 -6.25
C ILE A 49 13.84 11.07 -5.02
N ALA A 50 13.94 10.52 -3.81
CA ALA A 50 13.92 11.31 -2.59
C ALA A 50 15.12 12.25 -2.52
N GLY A 51 16.32 11.80 -2.92
CA GLY A 51 17.51 12.65 -3.00
C GLY A 51 17.29 13.85 -3.91
N THR A 52 16.79 13.63 -5.14
CA THR A 52 16.53 14.73 -6.08
C THR A 52 15.47 15.70 -5.56
N ILE A 53 14.40 15.19 -4.94
CA ILE A 53 13.33 16.01 -4.33
C ILE A 53 13.88 16.83 -3.17
N LEU A 54 14.72 16.24 -2.31
CA LEU A 54 15.33 16.94 -1.19
C LEU A 54 16.21 18.10 -1.65
N ASP A 55 17.00 17.89 -2.71
CA ASP A 55 17.90 18.92 -3.25
C ASP A 55 17.14 20.07 -3.93
N THR A 56 16.01 19.79 -4.59
CA THR A 56 15.25 20.80 -5.35
C THR A 56 14.17 21.51 -4.54
N PHE A 57 13.47 20.80 -3.65
CA PHE A 57 12.30 21.31 -2.92
C PHE A 57 12.47 21.33 -1.40
N GLY A 58 13.56 20.77 -0.88
CA GLY A 58 13.85 20.72 0.55
C GLY A 58 13.00 19.69 1.31
N PHE A 59 13.29 19.54 2.61
CA PHE A 59 12.73 18.47 3.45
C PHE A 59 11.20 18.54 3.65
N SER A 60 10.62 19.75 3.63
CA SER A 60 9.17 19.94 3.85
C SER A 60 8.31 19.27 2.77
N SER A 61 8.85 19.11 1.56
CA SER A 61 8.18 18.43 0.44
C SER A 61 7.76 16.99 0.78
N PHE A 62 8.52 16.27 1.61
CA PHE A 62 8.17 14.91 2.02
C PHE A 62 6.90 14.84 2.87
N ALA A 63 6.68 15.83 3.73
CA ALA A 63 5.45 15.92 4.51
C ALA A 63 4.23 16.13 3.60
N LEU A 64 4.37 16.99 2.59
CA LEU A 64 3.33 17.21 1.58
C LEU A 64 3.04 15.94 0.77
N ILE A 65 4.07 15.30 0.23
CA ILE A 65 3.92 14.04 -0.53
C ILE A 65 3.25 12.96 0.32
N GLY A 66 3.70 12.78 1.57
CA GLY A 66 3.12 11.82 2.50
C GLY A 66 1.65 12.10 2.82
N SER A 67 1.31 13.36 3.10
CA SER A 67 -0.08 13.77 3.39
C SER A 67 -1.01 13.62 2.18
N LEU A 68 -0.55 13.98 0.99
CA LEU A 68 -1.32 13.87 -0.24
C LEU A 68 -1.55 12.41 -0.62
N SER A 69 -0.49 11.58 -0.56
CA SER A 69 -0.59 10.13 -0.79
C SER A 69 -1.59 9.47 0.16
N THR A 70 -1.53 9.83 1.46
CA THR A 70 -2.48 9.32 2.46
C THR A 70 -3.91 9.74 2.13
N THR A 71 -4.11 10.99 1.73
CA THR A 71 -5.45 11.51 1.35
C THR A 71 -6.01 10.78 0.15
N ILE A 72 -5.20 10.57 -0.89
CA ILE A 72 -5.60 9.81 -2.10
C ILE A 72 -5.99 8.37 -1.72
N GLY A 73 -5.21 7.72 -0.86
CA GLY A 73 -5.53 6.37 -0.37
C GLY A 73 -6.89 6.31 0.35
N HIS A 74 -7.18 7.27 1.23
CA HIS A 74 -8.47 7.34 1.91
C HIS A 74 -9.62 7.60 0.93
N VAL A 75 -9.43 8.51 -0.03
CA VAL A 75 -10.43 8.77 -1.08
C VAL A 75 -10.70 7.53 -1.91
N ALA A 76 -9.67 6.77 -2.27
CA ALA A 76 -9.83 5.51 -3.01
C ALA A 76 -10.64 4.48 -2.22
N ILE A 77 -10.37 4.32 -0.92
CA ILE A 77 -11.13 3.41 -0.04
C ILE A 77 -12.60 3.84 0.06
N LEU A 78 -12.87 5.15 0.15
CA LEU A 78 -14.24 5.68 0.23
C LEU A 78 -15.01 5.51 -1.08
N LEU A 79 -14.35 5.70 -2.23
CA LEU A 79 -14.98 5.56 -3.55
C LEU A 79 -15.18 4.11 -3.97
N PHE A 80 -14.31 3.21 -3.52
CA PHE A 80 -14.37 1.78 -3.80
C PHE A 80 -14.54 0.98 -2.51
N PRO A 81 -15.70 1.09 -1.83
CA PRO A 81 -15.93 0.39 -0.57
C PRO A 81 -15.85 -1.12 -0.80
N LEU A 82 -15.16 -1.80 0.12
CA LEU A 82 -15.06 -3.25 0.05
C LEU A 82 -16.44 -3.89 0.23
N ARG A 83 -16.83 -4.71 -0.74
CA ARG A 83 -18.04 -5.53 -0.61
C ARG A 83 -17.73 -6.73 0.27
N GLU A 84 -18.27 -6.75 1.48
CA GLU A 84 -18.11 -7.85 2.45
C GLU A 84 -18.51 -9.23 1.89
N THR A 85 -19.38 -9.26 0.87
CA THR A 85 -19.77 -10.48 0.15
C THR A 85 -18.60 -11.16 -0.55
N LEU A 86 -17.57 -10.42 -0.98
CA LEU A 86 -16.36 -10.96 -1.61
C LEU A 86 -15.47 -11.70 -0.60
N LEU A 87 -15.47 -11.26 0.66
CA LEU A 87 -14.71 -11.91 1.74
C LEU A 87 -15.32 -13.25 2.16
N ARG A 88 -16.64 -13.43 2.01
CA ARG A 88 -17.33 -14.69 2.35
C ARG A 88 -17.23 -15.76 1.27
N LYS A 89 -17.17 -15.39 -0.01
CA LYS A 89 -17.18 -16.35 -1.13
C LYS A 89 -15.96 -17.27 -1.14
N SER A 90 -14.79 -16.78 -0.70
CA SER A 90 -13.57 -17.59 -0.58
C SER A 90 -13.66 -18.73 0.45
N LYS A 91 -14.63 -18.71 1.37
CA LYS A 91 -14.72 -19.70 2.47
C LYS A 91 -15.69 -20.85 2.18
N SER A 92 -16.37 -20.83 1.03
CA SER A 92 -17.47 -21.77 0.70
C SER A 92 -17.21 -22.68 -0.50
N GLU A 93 -16.00 -22.67 -1.05
CA GLU A 93 -15.49 -23.71 -1.96
C GLU A 93 -14.40 -24.53 -1.24
#